data_AF-A0A353W1Y3-F1
#
_entry.id   AF-A0A353W1Y3-F1
#
_cell.length_a   1.000
_cell.length_b   1.000
_cell.length_c   1.000
_cell.angle_alpha   90.00
_cell.angle_beta   90.00
_cell.angle_gamma   90.00
#
_symmetry.space_group_name_H-M   'P 1'
#
loop_
_entity.id
_entity.type
_entity.pdbx_description
1 polymer ?
#
loop_
_entity_poly.entity_id
_entity_poly.type
_entity_poly.pdbx_seq_one_letter_code
_entity_poly.pdbx_strand_id
1 'polypeptide(L)'
;MFKKGVVAPGFELIGNDGEIYRSSDYKGEKWLVVFFYPKDNTPGCTIKSCESKEIYDEIRLLRYEVLGISRDDIKSHINFSQKYDLP
;
A
#
# COMPACT_ATOMS: atom_id res chain seq x y z
N MET A 1 -14.54 -11.85 -0.47
CA MET A 1 -13.22 -12.50 -0.61
C MET A 1 -12.95 -12.72 -2.10
N PHE A 2 -11.78 -12.33 -2.60
CA PHE A 2 -11.44 -12.48 -4.01
C PHE A 2 -11.15 -13.95 -4.36
N LYS A 3 -11.49 -14.35 -5.59
CA LYS A 3 -11.12 -15.67 -6.12
C LYS A 3 -9.83 -15.53 -6.92
N LYS A 4 -8.91 -16.49 -6.78
CA LYS A 4 -7.67 -16.50 -7.57
C LYS A 4 -7.99 -16.59 -9.07
N GLY A 5 -7.22 -15.90 -9.90
CA GLY A 5 -7.32 -15.93 -11.36
C GLY A 5 -8.39 -15.02 -11.96
N VAL A 6 -9.17 -14.32 -11.13
CA VAL A 6 -10.08 -13.27 -11.61
C VAL A 6 -9.33 -11.96 -11.78
N VAL A 7 -9.78 -11.13 -12.71
CA VAL A 7 -9.28 -9.76 -12.86
C VAL A 7 -9.55 -9.00 -11.55
N ALA A 8 -8.51 -8.38 -10.99
CA ALA A 8 -8.65 -7.54 -9.81
C ALA A 8 -9.55 -6.32 -10.13
N PRO A 9 -10.46 -5.91 -9.23
CA PRO A 9 -11.25 -4.71 -9.44
C PRO A 9 -10.34 -3.49 -9.58
N GLY A 10 -10.73 -2.57 -10.47
CA GLY A 10 -10.06 -1.29 -10.57
C GLY A 10 -10.29 -0.43 -9.32
N PHE A 11 -9.31 0.39 -8.97
CA PHE A 11 -9.47 1.43 -7.96
C PHE A 11 -8.78 2.72 -8.39
N GLU A 12 -9.25 3.82 -7.82
CA GLU A 12 -8.66 5.15 -7.87
C GLU A 12 -8.76 5.74 -6.47
N LEU A 13 -7.63 5.98 -5.81
CA LEU A 13 -7.56 6.44 -4.42
C LEU A 13 -6.49 7.52 -4.28
N ILE A 14 -6.68 8.44 -3.33
CA ILE A 14 -5.68 9.46 -2.99
C ILE A 14 -4.69 8.87 -1.97
N GLY A 15 -3.41 9.05 -2.23
CA GLY A 15 -2.32 8.64 -1.34
C GLY A 15 -2.07 9.63 -0.20
N ASN A 16 -1.20 9.23 0.73
CA ASN A 16 -0.68 10.08 1.79
C ASN A 16 0.24 11.20 1.28
N ASP A 17 0.76 11.09 0.06
CA ASP A 17 1.50 12.14 -0.64
C ASP A 17 0.59 13.15 -1.38
N GLY A 18 -0.73 12.88 -1.42
CA GLY A 18 -1.72 13.68 -2.14
C GLY A 18 -1.89 13.31 -3.61
N GLU A 19 -1.11 12.35 -4.13
CA GLU A 19 -1.22 11.88 -5.50
C GLU A 19 -2.39 10.91 -5.66
N ILE A 20 -2.89 10.78 -6.90
CA ILE A 20 -3.94 9.83 -7.24
C ILE A 20 -3.32 8.54 -7.76
N TYR A 21 -3.60 7.44 -7.08
CA TYR A 21 -3.15 6.10 -7.45
C TYR A 21 -4.28 5.31 -8.12
N ARG A 22 -4.05 4.89 -9.37
CA ARG A 22 -4.97 4.00 -10.08
C ARG A 22 -4.34 2.64 -10.29
N SER A 23 -5.12 1.58 -10.09
CA SER A 23 -4.67 0.21 -10.37
C SER A 23 -4.23 0.00 -11.82
N SER A 24 -4.79 0.80 -12.75
CA SER A 24 -4.44 0.75 -14.18
C SER A 24 -3.01 1.18 -14.46
N ASP A 25 -2.45 2.07 -13.62
CA ASP A 25 -1.15 2.72 -13.88
C ASP A 25 0.01 1.72 -13.70
N TYR A 26 -0.24 0.61 -13.00
CA TYR A 26 0.72 -0.46 -12.78
C TYR A 26 0.68 -1.54 -13.85
N LYS A 27 -0.41 -1.65 -14.61
CA LYS A 27 -0.66 -2.79 -15.49
C LYS A 27 0.36 -2.81 -16.64
N GLY A 28 1.16 -3.89 -16.70
CA GLY A 28 2.21 -4.06 -17.72
C GLY A 28 3.56 -3.45 -17.33
N GLU A 29 3.58 -2.57 -16.32
CA GLU A 29 4.80 -1.92 -15.84
C GLU A 29 5.37 -2.61 -14.59
N LYS A 30 4.51 -2.93 -13.62
CA LYS A 30 4.89 -3.53 -12.34
C LYS A 30 3.82 -4.50 -11.85
N TRP A 31 4.23 -5.46 -11.03
CA TRP A 31 3.31 -6.23 -10.20
C TRP A 31 2.84 -5.38 -9.04
N LEU A 32 1.53 -5.39 -8.76
CA LEU A 32 0.97 -4.61 -7.66
C LEU A 32 0.56 -5.53 -6.51
N VAL A 33 1.13 -5.29 -5.33
CA VAL A 33 0.73 -5.91 -4.06
C VAL A 33 -0.13 -4.93 -3.29
N VAL A 34 -1.38 -5.30 -3.04
CA VAL A 34 -2.29 -4.50 -2.22
C VAL A 34 -2.45 -5.16 -0.85
N PHE A 35 -2.03 -4.45 0.19
CA PHE A 35 -2.16 -4.89 1.58
C PHE A 35 -3.30 -4.13 2.27
N PHE A 36 -4.41 -4.82 2.50
CA PHE A 36 -5.52 -4.26 3.27
C PHE A 36 -5.30 -4.48 4.76
N TYR A 37 -5.48 -3.42 5.57
CA TYR A 37 -5.31 -3.49 7.01
C TYR A 37 -6.40 -2.70 7.75
N PRO A 38 -6.73 -3.09 9.00
CA PRO A 38 -7.91 -2.54 9.69
C PRO A 38 -7.76 -1.09 10.11
N LYS A 39 -6.56 -0.67 10.58
CA LYS A 39 -6.34 0.66 11.14
C LYS A 39 -4.86 1.03 11.27
N ASP A 40 -4.53 2.28 10.97
CA ASP A 40 -3.24 2.93 11.27
C ASP A 40 -2.88 2.86 12.75
N ASN A 41 -1.58 2.92 13.06
CA ASN A 41 -1.07 3.04 14.44
C ASN A 41 -1.52 1.91 15.41
N THR A 42 -2.00 0.77 14.91
CA THR A 42 -2.29 -0.40 15.74
C THR A 42 -1.09 -1.34 15.77
N PRO A 43 -0.75 -1.98 16.91
CA PRO A 43 0.52 -2.70 17.06
C PRO A 43 0.80 -3.72 15.95
N GLY A 44 -0.20 -4.52 15.59
CA GLY A 44 -0.05 -5.52 14.52
C GLY A 44 0.08 -4.95 13.12
N CYS A 45 -0.55 -3.80 12.83
CA CYS A 45 -0.40 -3.12 11.54
C CYS A 45 0.95 -2.41 11.45
N THR A 46 1.39 -1.76 12.53
CA THR A 46 2.70 -1.14 12.63
C THR A 46 3.83 -2.13 12.36
N ILE A 47 3.81 -3.31 13.02
CA ILE A 47 4.84 -4.34 12.81
C ILE A 47 4.92 -4.72 11.33
N LYS A 48 3.78 -5.06 10.70
CA LYS A 48 3.74 -5.46 9.29
C LYS A 48 4.18 -4.37 8.32
N SER A 49 3.79 -3.11 8.58
CA SER A 49 4.22 -1.97 7.76
C SER A 49 5.72 -1.72 7.88
N CYS A 50 6.30 -1.84 9.07
CA CYS A 50 7.74 -1.71 9.27
C CYS A 50 8.51 -2.88 8.63
N GLU A 51 8.06 -4.12 8.79
CA GLU A 51 8.65 -5.29 8.12
C GLU A 51 8.61 -5.14 6.58
N SER A 52 7.51 -4.59 6.05
CA SER A 52 7.39 -4.32 4.60
C SER A 52 8.36 -3.23 4.14
N LYS A 53 8.60 -2.21 4.97
CA LYS A 53 9.60 -1.16 4.72
C LYS A 53 11.00 -1.74 4.61
N GLU A 54 11.38 -2.67 5.48
CA GLU A 54 12.73 -3.27 5.48
C GLU A 54 13.10 -3.93 4.15
N ILE A 55 12.13 -4.50 3.45
CA ILE A 55 12.32 -5.16 2.16
C ILE A 55 11.87 -4.32 0.95
N TYR A 56 11.44 -3.08 1.17
CA TYR A 56 10.74 -2.29 0.14
C TYR A 56 11.61 -2.00 -1.09
N ASP A 57 12.89 -1.70 -0.88
CA ASP A 57 13.80 -1.45 -2.01
C ASP A 57 14.06 -2.73 -2.81
N GLU A 58 14.18 -3.89 -2.15
CA GLU A 58 14.40 -5.17 -2.80
C GLU A 58 13.21 -5.58 -3.68
N ILE A 59 11.99 -5.42 -3.19
CA ILE A 59 10.79 -5.75 -3.96
C ILE A 59 10.60 -4.80 -5.15
N ARG A 60 10.97 -3.52 -5.02
CA ARG A 60 10.92 -2.57 -6.14
C ARG A 60 11.90 -2.91 -7.26
N LEU A 61 13.08 -3.44 -6.92
CA LEU A 61 14.03 -3.98 -7.90
C LEU A 61 13.45 -5.18 -8.68
N LEU A 62 12.55 -5.94 -8.07
CA LEU A 62 11.83 -7.06 -8.69
C LEU A 62 10.58 -6.61 -9.49
N ARG A 63 10.41 -5.31 -9.73
CA ARG A 63 9.24 -4.69 -10.38
C ARG A 63 7.93 -4.91 -9.62
N TYR A 64 7.97 -4.94 -8.30
CA TYR A 64 6.77 -4.88 -7.47
C TYR A 64 6.55 -3.45 -6.94
N GLU A 65 5.29 -3.07 -6.80
CA GLU A 65 4.85 -1.92 -6.02
C GLU A 65 3.95 -2.40 -4.89
N VAL A 66 4.02 -1.76 -3.73
CA VAL A 66 3.19 -2.09 -2.57
C VAL A 66 2.32 -0.90 -2.19
N LEU A 67 1.02 -1.14 -2.07
CA LEU A 67 0.07 -0.15 -1.57
C LEU A 67 -0.63 -0.68 -0.32
N GLY A 68 -0.53 0.07 0.79
CA GLY A 68 -1.30 -0.16 1.99
C GLY A 68 -2.64 0.58 1.93
N ILE A 69 -3.75 -0.12 2.15
CA ILE A 69 -5.09 0.48 2.14
C ILE A 69 -5.82 0.17 3.46
N SER A 70 -6.28 1.22 4.15
CA SER A 70 -7.22 1.12 5.28
C SER A 70 -8.46 2.00 5.04
N ARG A 71 -9.30 2.17 6.06
CA ARG A 71 -10.45 3.09 6.05
C ARG A 71 -10.16 4.40 6.76
N ASP A 72 -8.94 4.61 7.22
CA ASP A 72 -8.54 5.84 7.88
C ASP A 72 -8.48 7.00 6.88
N ASP A 73 -8.53 8.22 7.40
CA ASP A 73 -8.42 9.41 6.55
C ASP A 73 -6.97 9.69 6.12
N ILE A 74 -6.79 10.54 5.11
CA ILE A 74 -5.47 10.92 4.58
C ILE A 74 -4.58 11.50 5.69
N LYS A 75 -5.15 12.25 6.65
CA LYS A 75 -4.39 12.85 7.74
C LYS A 75 -3.79 11.78 8.66
N SER A 76 -4.55 10.73 8.96
CA SER A 76 -4.05 9.56 9.70
C SER A 76 -2.91 8.88 8.95
N HIS A 77 -3.08 8.65 7.65
CA HIS A 77 -2.06 8.02 6.81
C HIS A 77 -0.77 8.83 6.74
N ILE A 78 -0.85 10.16 6.57
CA ILE A 78 0.31 11.07 6.62
C ILE A 78 1.03 10.93 7.95
N ASN A 79 0.31 11.03 9.07
CA ASN A 79 0.91 10.93 10.39
C ASN A 79 1.55 9.56 10.63
N PHE A 80 0.91 8.48 10.16
CA PHE A 80 1.40 7.12 10.31
C PHE A 80 2.67 6.89 9.50
N SER A 81 2.67 7.27 8.22
CA SER A 81 3.85 7.20 7.35
C SER A 81 5.00 8.03 7.90
N GLN A 82 4.78 9.28 8.31
CA GLN A 82 5.84 10.12 8.89
C GLN A 82 6.40 9.56 10.20
N LYS A 83 5.54 9.04 11.08
CA LYS A 83 5.95 8.54 12.40
C LYS A 83 6.85 7.30 12.31
N TYR A 84 6.59 6.43 11.34
CA TYR A 84 7.34 5.19 11.15
C TYR A 84 8.27 5.25 9.94
N ASP A 85 8.38 6.42 9.31
CA ASP A 85 9.16 6.68 8.11
C ASP A 85 8.84 5.63 7.02
N LEU A 86 7.54 5.39 6.80
CA LEU A 86 7.06 4.45 5.79
C LEU A 86 7.19 5.09 4.40
N PRO A 87 7.69 4.35 3.40
CA PRO A 87 7.93 4.85 2.06
C PRO A 87 6.64 5.13 1.27
#